data_AF-A0AAD1DRI7-F1
#
_entry.id   AF-A0AAD1DRI7-F1
#
_cell.length_a   1.000
_cell.length_b   1.000
_cell.length_c   1.000
_cell.angle_alpha   90.00
_cell.angle_beta   90.00
_cell.angle_gamma   90.00
#
_symmetry.space_group_name_H-M   'P 1'
#
loop_
_entity.id
_entity.type
_entity.pdbx_description
1 polymer ?
#
loop_
_entity_poly.entity_id
_entity_poly.type
_entity_poly.pdbx_seq_one_letter_code
_entity_poly.pdbx_strand_id
1 'polypeptide(L)'
;MTRVFGVYLFRKNSIFILVFCWFGVSAQINPSRSNGEVFKHRPDNPYENVDYSGLVVVKKAMYGLTFEDKELSSEVKKRVERFFKRRLNGYTELKTYQLRINKKRGKWYVDNVEI
;
A
#
# COMPACT_ATOMS: atom_id res chain seq x y z
N MET A 1 -69.55 -8.68 25.26
CA MET A 1 -69.34 -7.23 25.04
C MET A 1 -67.87 -6.93 25.27
N THR A 2 -67.03 -6.88 24.22
CA THR A 2 -66.39 -5.66 23.65
C THR A 2 -65.35 -5.02 24.60
N ARG A 3 -64.08 -4.75 24.28
CA ARG A 3 -63.40 -4.29 23.05
C ARG A 3 -61.90 -4.68 23.12
N VAL A 4 -61.29 -5.26 22.09
CA VAL A 4 -60.42 -4.59 21.08
C VAL A 4 -59.42 -3.59 21.68
N PHE A 5 -58.22 -4.04 22.04
CA PHE A 5 -57.01 -3.21 22.14
C PHE A 5 -55.78 -4.01 21.68
N GLY A 6 -55.91 -4.57 20.48
CA GLY A 6 -54.79 -5.11 19.74
C GLY A 6 -54.09 -4.02 18.92
N VAL A 7 -52.76 -4.12 18.85
CA VAL A 7 -51.97 -3.80 17.66
C VAL A 7 -51.68 -2.31 17.35
N TYR A 8 -51.54 -1.42 18.35
CA TYR A 8 -51.07 -0.04 18.08
C TYR A 8 -49.72 0.37 18.69
N LEU A 9 -49.13 -0.43 19.61
CA LEU A 9 -47.87 -0.04 20.24
C LEU A 9 -46.61 -0.60 19.57
N PHE A 10 -46.72 -1.56 18.66
CA PHE A 10 -45.53 -2.25 18.11
C PHE A 10 -44.98 -1.64 16.81
N ARG A 11 -45.66 -0.64 16.22
CA ARG A 11 -45.40 -0.22 14.83
C ARG A 11 -44.52 1.03 14.67
N LYS A 12 -44.22 1.77 15.75
CA LYS A 12 -43.48 3.06 15.66
C LYS A 12 -42.03 3.05 16.15
N ASN A 13 -41.59 2.01 16.85
CA ASN A 13 -40.23 1.97 17.41
C ASN A 13 -39.20 1.24 16.54
N SER A 14 -39.61 0.57 15.45
CA SER A 14 -38.69 -0.21 14.60
C SER A 14 -37.95 0.63 13.55
N ILE A 15 -38.30 1.90 13.35
CA ILE A 15 -37.65 2.78 12.36
C ILE A 15 -36.35 3.38 12.91
N PHE A 16 -36.23 3.58 14.22
CA PHE A 16 -35.04 4.20 14.84
C PHE A 16 -33.81 3.28 14.84
N ILE A 17 -34.00 1.96 14.84
CA ILE A 17 -32.90 0.98 14.85
C ILE A 17 -32.24 0.85 13.45
N LEU A 18 -33.00 1.11 12.37
CA LEU A 18 -32.48 1.03 11.00
C LEU A 18 -31.59 2.23 10.62
N VAL A 19 -31.77 3.39 11.26
CA VAL A 19 -30.97 4.60 10.97
C VAL A 19 -29.58 4.56 11.64
N PHE A 20 -29.44 3.83 12.76
CA PHE A 20 -28.17 3.78 13.50
C PHE A 20 -27.12 2.86 12.87
N CYS A 21 -27.51 1.99 11.93
CA CYS A 21 -26.60 1.05 11.28
C CYS A 21 -25.79 1.66 10.12
N TRP A 22 -26.16 2.82 9.59
CA TRP A 22 -25.46 3.42 8.44
C TRP A 22 -24.18 4.18 8.78
N PHE A 23 -23.91 4.50 10.05
CA PHE A 23 -22.71 5.25 10.45
C PHE A 23 -21.56 4.38 10.97
N GLY A 24 -21.75 3.06 11.11
CA GLY A 24 -20.78 2.18 11.79
C GLY A 24 -19.61 1.65 10.96
N VAL A 25 -19.60 1.84 9.63
CA VAL A 25 -18.65 1.16 8.73
C VAL A 25 -17.62 2.13 8.16
N SER A 26 -16.94 2.87 9.03
CA SER A 26 -15.65 3.48 8.69
C SER A 26 -14.56 2.60 9.30
N ALA A 27 -14.36 1.40 8.73
CA ALA A 27 -13.20 0.60 9.05
C ALA A 27 -11.96 1.45 8.76
N GLN A 28 -11.20 1.81 9.79
CA GLN A 28 -9.97 2.59 9.66
C GLN A 28 -8.95 1.75 8.89
N ILE A 29 -8.91 1.92 7.56
CA ILE A 29 -7.82 1.41 6.73
C ILE A 29 -6.63 2.30 7.05
N ASN A 30 -5.83 1.90 8.05
CA ASN A 30 -4.57 2.56 8.34
C ASN A 30 -3.50 1.87 7.48
N PRO A 31 -3.07 2.48 6.36
CA PRO A 31 -2.11 1.84 5.47
C PRO A 31 -0.79 1.63 6.21
N SER A 32 -0.17 0.46 6.05
CA SER A 32 1.13 0.12 6.66
C SER A 32 2.32 0.91 6.08
N ARG A 33 2.05 1.78 5.11
CA ARG A 33 3.00 2.58 4.33
C ARG A 33 2.40 3.97 4.09
N SER A 34 3.16 5.04 4.33
CA SER A 34 2.76 6.36 3.87
C SER A 34 3.19 6.57 2.41
N ASN A 35 2.55 7.50 1.71
CA ASN A 35 2.87 7.77 0.31
C ASN A 35 4.36 8.15 0.16
N GLY A 36 5.03 7.61 -0.86
CA GLY A 36 6.45 7.89 -1.13
C GLY A 36 7.49 7.11 -0.32
N GLU A 37 7.09 6.41 0.74
CA GLU A 37 7.99 5.51 1.46
C GLU A 37 8.09 4.18 0.73
N VAL A 38 9.20 3.45 0.80
CA VAL A 38 9.30 2.11 0.16
C VAL A 38 9.03 0.99 1.16
N PHE A 39 9.45 1.20 2.39
CA PHE A 39 9.37 0.21 3.45
C PHE A 39 8.10 0.42 4.25
N LYS A 40 7.54 -0.69 4.71
CA LYS A 40 6.44 -0.65 5.67
C LYS A 40 6.99 -0.30 7.04
N HIS A 41 6.24 0.49 7.80
CA HIS A 41 6.56 0.75 9.20
C HIS A 41 6.01 -0.33 10.13
N ARG A 42 4.98 -1.04 9.67
CA ARG A 42 4.25 -2.03 10.45
C ARG A 42 3.94 -3.27 9.62
N PRO A 43 4.07 -4.48 10.20
CA PRO A 43 3.72 -5.69 9.48
C PRO A 43 2.22 -5.81 9.35
N ASP A 44 1.76 -6.29 8.20
CA ASP A 44 0.36 -6.65 8.00
C ASP A 44 0.07 -7.99 8.70
N ASN A 45 1.09 -8.85 8.86
CA ASN A 45 0.99 -10.15 9.53
C ASN A 45 2.16 -10.39 10.50
N PRO A 46 1.98 -11.12 11.62
CA PRO A 46 3.04 -11.33 12.63
C PRO A 46 4.27 -12.08 12.12
N TYR A 47 4.14 -12.80 11.01
CA TYR A 47 5.24 -13.53 10.35
C TYR A 47 5.88 -12.76 9.19
N GLU A 48 5.36 -11.56 8.86
CA GLU A 48 5.92 -10.72 7.82
C GLU A 48 7.21 -10.06 8.32
N ASN A 49 8.31 -10.30 7.60
CA ASN A 49 9.54 -9.56 7.85
C ASN A 49 9.38 -8.15 7.27
N VAL A 50 8.89 -7.25 8.11
CA VAL A 50 8.65 -5.85 7.78
C VAL A 50 9.88 -5.06 7.46
N ASP A 51 10.99 -5.46 8.07
CA ASP A 51 12.09 -4.54 8.28
C ASP A 51 12.67 -4.03 6.95
N TYR A 52 12.43 -4.74 5.84
CA TYR A 52 13.45 -4.80 4.83
C TYR A 52 12.97 -5.17 3.44
N SER A 53 11.70 -5.01 3.09
CA SER A 53 11.28 -5.19 1.69
C SER A 53 10.17 -4.25 1.23
N GLY A 54 10.36 -3.69 0.04
CA GLY A 54 9.39 -2.84 -0.64
C GLY A 54 9.44 -3.03 -2.14
N LEU A 55 8.36 -2.65 -2.81
CA LEU A 55 8.25 -2.70 -4.26
C LEU A 55 8.32 -1.29 -4.82
N VAL A 56 9.16 -1.10 -5.84
CA VAL A 56 9.23 0.13 -6.63
C VAL A 56 8.97 -0.20 -8.07
N VAL A 57 7.98 0.49 -8.66
CA VAL A 57 7.69 0.37 -10.09
C VAL A 57 8.34 1.52 -10.83
N VAL A 58 9.14 1.17 -11.83
CA VAL A 58 9.93 2.12 -12.63
C VAL A 58 9.78 1.79 -14.10
N LYS A 59 9.44 2.81 -14.88
CA LYS A 59 9.37 2.74 -16.34
C LYS A 59 10.70 3.21 -16.91
N LYS A 60 11.35 2.35 -17.70
CA LYS A 60 12.51 2.73 -18.50
C LYS A 60 12.03 3.27 -19.85
N ALA A 61 12.37 4.52 -20.13
CA ALA A 61 12.13 5.20 -21.41
C ALA A 61 13.46 5.53 -22.09
N MET A 62 13.41 5.92 -23.37
CA MET A 62 14.61 6.32 -24.12
C MET A 62 15.43 7.41 -23.40
N TYR A 63 14.75 8.35 -22.75
CA TYR A 63 15.36 9.52 -22.12
C TYR A 63 15.64 9.35 -20.63
N GLY A 64 15.40 8.17 -20.05
CA GLY A 64 15.71 7.91 -18.64
C GLY A 64 14.70 7.01 -17.93
N LEU A 65 14.66 7.15 -16.60
CA LEU A 65 13.79 6.39 -15.72
C LEU A 65 12.64 7.28 -15.22
N THR A 66 11.43 6.75 -15.21
CA THR A 66 10.25 7.40 -14.64
C THR A 66 9.69 6.51 -13.55
N PHE A 67 9.52 7.04 -12.34
CA PHE A 67 8.95 6.32 -11.22
C PHE A 67 7.44 6.50 -11.21
N GLU A 68 6.71 5.41 -10.97
CA GLU A 68 5.24 5.47 -10.87
C GLU A 68 4.80 6.24 -9.62
N ASP A 69 5.47 5.96 -8.50
CA ASP A 69 5.32 6.74 -7.26
C ASP A 69 6.14 8.04 -7.36
N LYS A 70 5.44 9.17 -7.49
CA LYS A 70 6.05 10.50 -7.60
C LYS A 70 6.66 10.97 -6.28
N GLU A 71 6.04 10.60 -5.17
CA GLU A 71 6.44 10.98 -3.81
C GLU A 71 7.60 10.13 -3.30
N LEU A 72 8.00 9.12 -4.06
CA LEU A 72 9.14 8.27 -3.78
C LEU A 72 10.39 9.08 -3.41
N SER A 73 10.96 8.77 -2.24
CA SER A 73 12.11 9.50 -1.72
C SER A 73 13.28 9.58 -2.71
N SER A 74 13.99 10.71 -2.70
CA SER A 74 15.12 10.95 -3.60
C SER A 74 16.26 9.95 -3.40
N GLU A 75 16.43 9.45 -2.17
CA GLU A 75 17.43 8.44 -1.82
C GLU A 75 17.17 7.12 -2.55
N VAL A 76 15.91 6.67 -2.57
CA VAL A 76 15.49 5.46 -3.27
C VAL A 76 15.69 5.63 -4.77
N LYS A 77 15.24 6.76 -5.35
CA LYS A 77 15.39 7.06 -6.78
C LYS A 77 16.86 6.96 -7.22
N LYS A 78 17.77 7.58 -6.47
CA LYS A 78 19.23 7.53 -6.72
C LYS A 78 19.79 6.10 -6.68
N ARG A 79 19.33 5.25 -5.75
CA ARG A 79 19.77 3.85 -5.68
C ARG A 79 19.28 3.04 -6.87
N VAL A 80 18.02 3.20 -7.26
CA VAL A 80 17.46 2.54 -8.45
C VAL A 80 18.19 3.01 -9.70
N GLU A 81 18.42 4.30 -9.87
CA GLU A 81 19.23 4.83 -10.98
C GLU A 81 20.64 4.22 -11.03
N ARG A 82 21.30 4.11 -9.88
CA ARG A 82 22.62 3.47 -9.78
C ARG A 82 22.55 1.99 -10.15
N PHE A 83 21.49 1.28 -9.77
CA PHE A 83 21.24 -0.09 -10.17
C PHE A 83 21.16 -0.25 -11.70
N PHE A 84 20.35 0.56 -12.39
CA PHE A 84 20.27 0.53 -13.86
C PHE A 84 21.59 0.91 -14.53
N LYS A 85 22.34 1.87 -13.97
CA LYS A 85 23.66 2.26 -14.48
C LYS A 85 24.71 1.14 -14.33
N ARG A 86 24.63 0.33 -13.26
CA ARG A 86 25.55 -0.81 -13.05
C ARG A 86 25.13 -2.05 -13.83
N ARG A 87 23.83 -2.27 -14.03
CA ARG A 87 23.25 -3.46 -14.68
C ARG A 87 22.79 -3.15 -16.11
N LEU A 88 23.64 -2.47 -16.87
CA LEU A 88 23.33 -2.06 -18.25
C LEU A 88 22.84 -3.22 -19.12
N ASN A 89 23.35 -4.44 -18.91
CA ASN A 89 23.05 -5.59 -19.79
C ASN A 89 21.76 -6.35 -19.44
N GLY A 90 21.30 -6.33 -18.18
CA GLY A 90 20.12 -7.09 -17.75
C GLY A 90 18.81 -6.29 -17.77
N TYR A 91 18.93 -4.96 -17.80
CA TYR A 91 17.80 -4.03 -17.74
C TYR A 91 17.85 -3.06 -18.93
N THR A 92 18.19 -3.55 -20.12
CA THR A 92 18.31 -2.78 -21.37
C THR A 92 16.95 -2.36 -21.93
N GLU A 93 15.96 -3.25 -21.84
CA GLU A 93 14.67 -3.09 -22.51
C GLU A 93 13.87 -1.89 -22.00
N LEU A 94 13.22 -1.20 -22.93
CA LEU A 94 12.32 -0.08 -22.65
C LEU A 94 10.96 -0.61 -22.21
N LYS A 95 10.83 -0.90 -20.93
CA LYS A 95 9.59 -1.40 -20.32
C LYS A 95 9.44 -0.94 -18.88
N THR A 96 8.31 -1.29 -18.29
CA THR A 96 8.07 -1.14 -16.86
C THR A 96 8.69 -2.32 -16.11
N TYR A 97 9.47 -2.01 -15.08
CA TYR A 97 10.09 -2.97 -14.18
C TYR A 97 9.50 -2.81 -12.79
N GLN A 98 9.24 -3.94 -12.13
CA GLN A 98 8.89 -3.99 -10.71
C GLN A 98 10.12 -4.46 -9.95
N LEU A 99 10.77 -3.55 -9.26
CA LEU A 99 12.02 -3.83 -8.54
C LEU A 99 11.71 -4.07 -7.07
N ARG A 100 12.23 -5.16 -6.53
CA ARG A 100 12.20 -5.42 -5.09
C ARG A 100 13.39 -4.73 -4.43
N ILE A 101 13.10 -3.79 -3.56
CA ILE A 101 14.11 -3.07 -2.79
C ILE A 101 14.10 -3.62 -1.37
N ASN A 102 15.26 -4.07 -0.93
CA ASN A 102 15.45 -4.58 0.42
C ASN A 102 16.60 -3.83 1.09
N LYS A 103 16.54 -3.70 2.41
CA LYS A 103 17.70 -3.31 3.20
C LYS A 103 18.07 -4.51 4.06
N LYS A 104 19.33 -4.89 4.21
CA LYS A 104 19.72 -6.03 5.06
C LYS A 104 21.04 -5.67 5.72
N ARG A 105 21.10 -5.74 7.05
CA ARG A 105 22.32 -5.40 7.82
C ARG A 105 22.89 -4.03 7.44
N GLY A 106 22.02 -3.03 7.27
CA GLY A 106 22.40 -1.66 6.87
C GLY A 106 22.71 -1.46 5.38
N LYS A 107 22.87 -2.52 4.59
CA LYS A 107 23.14 -2.47 3.14
C LYS A 107 21.85 -2.48 2.34
N TRP A 108 21.87 -1.88 1.15
CA TRP A 108 20.73 -1.81 0.25
C TRP A 108 20.87 -2.80 -0.89
N TYR A 109 19.76 -3.44 -1.23
CA TYR A 109 19.66 -4.43 -2.28
C TYR A 109 18.50 -4.06 -3.21
N VAL A 110 18.75 -4.10 -4.52
CA VAL A 110 17.73 -3.95 -5.56
C VAL A 110 17.74 -5.25 -6.36
N ASP A 111 16.63 -5.97 -6.39
CA ASP A 111 16.51 -7.32 -6.97
C ASP A 111 17.65 -8.26 -6.52
N ASN A 112 17.91 -8.27 -5.20
CA ASN A 112 18.98 -9.04 -4.55
C ASN A 112 20.42 -8.63 -4.92
N VAL A 113 20.61 -7.53 -5.63
CA VAL A 113 21.93 -6.97 -5.96
C VAL A 113 22.26 -5.83 -4.99
N GLU A 114 23.41 -5.91 -4.32
CA GLU A 114 23.90 -4.86 -3.42
C GLU A 114 24.25 -3.57 -4.19
N ILE A 115 23.85 -2.40 -3.65
CA ILE A 115 24.02 -1.09 -4.30
C ILE A 115 24.85 -0.09 -3.48
#